data_AF-A0A172TZ29-F1
#
_entry.id   AF-A0A172TZ29-F1
#
_cell.length_a   1.000
_cell.length_b   1.000
_cell.length_c   1.000
_cell.angle_alpha   90.00
_cell.angle_beta   90.00
_cell.angle_gamma   90.00
#
_symmetry.space_group_name_H-M   'P 1'
#
loop_
_entity.id
_entity.type
_entity.pdbx_description
1 polymer ?
#
loop_
_entity_poly.entity_id
_entity_poly.type
_entity_poly.pdbx_seq_one_letter_code
_entity_poly.pdbx_strand_id
1 'polypeptide(L)'
;MKSAAILVCALILATHTISAQALPKKPTREELGSYNQANLLKVDIGVTKTKALEAMGGIQKIKTYINTSMVTKKEGVIINNPYSREFKTDSAGNTMEVVWYYTNTKKAEGDITKEQLTPIVLEKNAVVGMGWDFYEEYAKRKGITIEPR
;
A
#
# COMPACT_ATOMS: atom_id res chain seq x y z
N MET A 1 -35.08 17.41 -50.13
CA MET A 1 -33.73 17.94 -49.82
C MET A 1 -33.83 18.93 -48.67
N LYS A 2 -33.31 18.59 -47.48
CA LYS A 2 -32.60 19.48 -46.55
C LYS A 2 -32.31 18.75 -45.22
N SER A 3 -31.02 18.49 -45.06
CA SER A 3 -30.20 18.48 -43.84
C SER A 3 -30.51 17.50 -42.71
N ALA A 4 -29.65 16.48 -42.66
CA ALA A 4 -29.26 15.76 -41.46
C ALA A 4 -28.49 16.67 -40.49
N ALA A 5 -28.70 16.47 -39.19
CA ALA A 5 -27.80 16.93 -38.14
C ALA A 5 -27.47 15.72 -37.25
N ILE A 6 -26.32 15.08 -37.50
CA ILE A 6 -25.74 14.09 -36.60
C ILE A 6 -24.88 14.88 -35.61
N LEU A 7 -25.36 14.99 -34.37
CA LEU A 7 -24.61 15.54 -33.26
C LEU A 7 -23.63 14.46 -32.78
N VAL A 8 -22.35 14.60 -33.13
CA VAL A 8 -21.28 13.76 -32.57
C VAL A 8 -20.82 14.38 -31.26
N CYS A 9 -21.29 13.83 -30.13
CA CYS A 9 -20.70 14.10 -28.83
C CYS A 9 -19.34 13.36 -28.75
N ALA A 10 -18.26 14.08 -28.97
CA ALA A 10 -16.92 13.59 -28.68
C ALA A 10 -16.73 13.51 -27.16
N LEU A 11 -16.80 12.30 -26.61
CA LEU A 11 -16.44 12.00 -25.23
C LEU A 11 -14.91 12.03 -25.14
N ILE A 12 -14.34 13.13 -24.64
CA ILE A 12 -12.90 13.22 -24.39
C ILE A 12 -12.61 12.42 -23.11
N LEU A 13 -12.26 11.13 -23.28
CA LEU A 13 -11.64 10.34 -22.23
C LEU A 13 -10.23 10.88 -22.01
N ALA A 14 -10.06 11.76 -21.03
CA ALA A 14 -8.75 12.14 -20.53
C ALA A 14 -8.11 10.90 -19.90
N THR A 15 -7.23 10.24 -20.65
CA THR A 15 -6.36 9.18 -20.13
C THR A 15 -5.33 9.85 -19.22
N HIS A 16 -5.64 10.00 -17.94
CA HIS A 16 -4.62 10.26 -16.95
C HIS A 16 -3.74 9.01 -16.89
N THR A 17 -2.64 9.04 -17.63
CA THR A 17 -1.54 8.11 -17.43
C THR A 17 -1.04 8.33 -16.01
N ILE A 18 -1.45 7.45 -15.09
CA ILE A 18 -0.85 7.34 -13.78
C ILE A 18 0.57 6.84 -14.03
N SER A 19 1.48 7.78 -14.29
CA SER A 19 2.90 7.50 -14.37
C SER A 19 3.29 6.87 -13.04
N ALA A 20 3.75 5.62 -13.09
CA ALA A 20 4.31 4.97 -11.92
C ALA A 20 5.49 5.81 -11.44
N GLN A 21 5.30 6.59 -10.38
CA GLN A 21 6.39 7.36 -9.79
C GLN A 21 7.47 6.38 -9.35
N ALA A 22 8.63 6.41 -10.01
CA ALA A 22 9.78 5.68 -9.55
C ALA A 22 10.27 6.32 -8.24
N LEU A 23 10.56 5.49 -7.24
CA LEU A 23 11.09 5.97 -5.97
C LEU A 23 12.48 6.58 -6.19
N PRO A 24 12.76 7.82 -5.75
CA PRO A 24 14.09 8.39 -5.88
C PRO A 24 15.11 7.62 -5.03
N LYS A 25 16.41 7.75 -5.35
CA LYS A 25 17.51 6.98 -4.71
C LYS A 25 17.56 7.11 -3.17
N LYS A 26 17.13 8.26 -2.66
CA LYS A 26 17.00 8.56 -1.23
C LYS A 26 15.70 9.35 -1.05
N PRO A 27 14.55 8.68 -0.92
CA PRO A 27 13.27 9.36 -0.76
C PRO A 27 13.15 9.90 0.67
N THR A 28 12.33 10.92 0.85
CA THR A 28 11.73 11.24 2.13
C THR A 28 10.83 10.09 2.59
N ARG A 29 10.51 10.04 3.89
CA ARG A 29 9.47 9.12 4.37
C ARG A 29 8.14 9.35 3.66
N GLU A 30 7.78 10.60 3.42
CA GLU A 30 6.54 10.96 2.72
C GLU A 30 6.50 10.40 1.29
N GLU A 31 7.58 10.55 0.52
CA GLU A 31 7.69 9.97 -0.82
C GLU A 31 7.56 8.45 -0.81
N LEU A 32 8.14 7.76 0.18
CA LEU A 32 7.95 6.32 0.34
C LEU A 32 6.50 5.95 0.65
N GLY A 33 5.84 6.68 1.55
CA GLY A 33 4.44 6.47 1.88
C GLY A 33 3.53 6.63 0.65
N SER A 34 3.72 7.71 -0.10
CA SER A 34 3.01 8.00 -1.35
C SER A 34 3.28 6.95 -2.43
N TYR A 35 4.53 6.51 -2.57
CA TYR A 35 4.91 5.43 -3.49
C TYR A 35 4.17 4.13 -3.17
N ASN A 36 4.17 3.72 -1.90
CA ASN A 36 3.48 2.51 -1.47
C ASN A 36 1.95 2.65 -1.60
N GLN A 37 1.39 3.83 -1.30
CA GLN A 37 -0.04 4.08 -1.50
C GLN A 37 -0.43 3.99 -2.97
N ALA A 38 0.38 4.54 -3.89
CA ALA A 38 0.14 4.42 -5.33
C ALA A 38 0.28 2.98 -5.84
N ASN A 39 1.19 2.19 -5.25
CA ASN A 39 1.38 0.79 -5.62
C ASN A 39 0.27 -0.13 -5.08
N LEU A 40 -0.31 0.18 -3.93
CA LEU A 40 -1.44 -0.60 -3.39
C LEU A 40 -2.61 -0.66 -4.38
N LEU A 41 -2.85 0.42 -5.12
CA LEU A 41 -3.89 0.48 -6.16
C LEU A 41 -3.64 -0.48 -7.34
N LYS A 42 -2.44 -1.04 -7.44
CA LYS A 42 -2.03 -2.00 -8.49
C LYS A 42 -2.12 -3.46 -8.01
N VAL A 43 -2.42 -3.69 -6.73
CA VAL A 43 -2.52 -5.03 -6.18
C VAL A 43 -3.94 -5.54 -6.36
N ASP A 44 -4.11 -6.55 -7.20
CA ASP A 44 -5.41 -7.17 -7.43
C ASP A 44 -5.74 -8.23 -6.38
N ILE A 45 -7.03 -8.43 -6.11
CA ILE A 45 -7.50 -9.55 -5.28
C ILE A 45 -7.26 -10.88 -6.01
N GLY A 46 -6.88 -11.92 -5.27
CA GLY A 46 -6.65 -13.27 -5.77
C GLY A 46 -5.26 -13.51 -6.36
N VAL A 47 -4.46 -12.47 -6.58
CA VAL A 47 -3.08 -12.63 -7.05
C VAL A 47 -2.20 -13.27 -5.99
N THR A 48 -1.13 -13.92 -6.43
CA THR A 48 -0.20 -14.55 -5.50
C THR A 48 0.56 -13.53 -4.67
N LYS A 49 1.09 -13.96 -3.53
CA LYS A 49 2.02 -13.16 -2.71
C LYS A 49 3.14 -12.56 -3.54
N THR A 50 3.79 -13.35 -4.39
CA THR A 50 4.89 -12.88 -5.23
C THR A 50 4.45 -11.73 -6.13
N LYS A 51 3.27 -11.85 -6.77
CA LYS A 51 2.73 -10.80 -7.63
C LYS A 51 2.35 -9.54 -6.85
N ALA A 52 1.77 -9.69 -5.66
CA ALA A 52 1.50 -8.57 -4.78
C ALA A 52 2.79 -7.84 -4.35
N LEU A 53 3.84 -8.59 -3.98
CA LEU A 53 5.14 -8.01 -3.63
C LEU A 53 5.78 -7.28 -4.82
N GLU A 54 5.72 -7.86 -6.02
CA GLU A 54 6.18 -7.23 -7.27
C GLU A 54 5.44 -5.91 -7.54
N ALA A 55 4.10 -5.92 -7.46
CA ALA A 55 3.26 -4.73 -7.64
C ALA A 55 3.59 -3.63 -6.61
N MET A 56 3.99 -4.03 -5.39
CA MET A 56 4.42 -3.13 -4.32
C MET A 56 5.87 -2.62 -4.44
N GLY A 57 6.59 -2.98 -5.51
CA GLY A 57 7.97 -2.56 -5.73
C GLY A 57 9.04 -3.50 -5.18
N GLY A 58 8.67 -4.75 -4.86
CA GLY A 58 9.57 -5.80 -4.40
C GLY A 58 9.96 -5.70 -2.91
N ILE A 59 10.87 -6.60 -2.50
CA ILE A 59 11.44 -6.61 -1.15
C ILE A 59 12.74 -5.79 -1.15
N GLN A 60 12.78 -4.69 -0.41
CA GLN A 60 13.93 -3.80 -0.38
C GLN A 60 14.11 -3.07 0.96
N LYS A 61 15.35 -2.68 1.27
CA LYS A 61 15.69 -1.77 2.37
C LYS A 61 15.87 -0.37 1.81
N ILE A 62 15.05 0.57 2.25
CA ILE A 62 14.98 1.92 1.68
C ILE A 62 15.56 2.89 2.69
N LYS A 63 16.67 3.54 2.32
CA LYS A 63 17.26 4.61 3.14
C LYS A 63 16.50 5.90 2.89
N THR A 64 15.64 6.27 3.83
CA THR A 64 14.84 7.49 3.82
C THR A 64 15.49 8.62 4.61
N TYR A 65 14.93 9.82 4.58
CA TYR A 65 15.28 10.92 5.48
C TYR A 65 14.04 11.70 5.92
N ILE A 66 14.18 12.45 7.02
CA ILE A 66 13.12 13.33 7.56
C ILE A 66 13.58 14.78 7.37
N ASN A 67 12.67 15.64 6.90
CA ASN A 67 12.90 17.08 6.85
C ASN A 67 12.52 17.67 8.21
N THR A 68 13.50 17.97 9.05
CA THR A 68 13.29 18.67 10.33
C THR A 68 13.71 20.13 10.14
N SER A 69 12.77 20.97 9.71
CA SER A 69 12.94 22.40 9.37
C SER A 69 13.89 22.72 8.21
N MET A 70 13.76 23.94 7.66
CA MET A 70 14.28 24.40 6.36
C MET A 70 15.80 24.25 6.10
N VAL A 71 16.61 23.80 7.06
CA VAL A 71 18.08 23.87 6.98
C VAL A 71 18.81 22.56 7.31
N THR A 72 18.15 21.55 7.90
CA THR A 72 18.85 20.32 8.34
C THR A 72 18.12 19.04 7.96
N LYS A 73 18.66 18.34 6.96
CA LYS A 73 18.35 16.91 6.73
C LYS A 73 18.94 16.12 7.90
N LYS A 74 18.10 15.58 8.78
CA LYS A 74 18.53 14.64 9.81
C LYS A 74 18.49 13.19 9.31
N GLU A 75 19.17 12.35 10.09
CA GLU A 75 19.56 10.95 9.89
C GLU A 75 18.74 10.11 8.91
N GLY A 76 19.47 9.29 8.15
CA GLY A 76 18.85 8.39 7.21
C GLY A 76 18.21 7.20 7.90
N VAL A 77 16.88 7.16 8.00
CA VAL A 77 16.12 6.03 8.56
C VAL A 77 15.98 4.94 7.50
N ILE A 78 16.42 3.72 7.81
CA ILE A 78 16.20 2.56 6.93
C ILE A 78 14.81 2.00 7.22
N ILE A 79 13.96 1.97 6.19
CA ILE A 79 12.63 1.36 6.24
C ILE A 79 12.63 0.12 5.34
N ASN A 80 12.21 -1.01 5.89
CA ASN A 80 11.97 -2.21 5.08
C ASN A 80 10.70 -2.01 4.25
N ASN A 81 10.68 -2.52 3.02
CA ASN A 81 9.50 -2.60 2.18
C ASN A 81 9.36 -4.05 1.71
N PRO A 82 8.32 -4.82 2.10
CA PRO A 82 7.34 -4.49 3.13
C PRO A 82 7.97 -4.18 4.50
N TYR A 83 7.24 -3.44 5.33
CA TYR A 83 7.71 -3.01 6.65
C TYR A 83 7.85 -4.19 7.62
N SER A 84 6.79 -5.00 7.73
CA SER A 84 6.78 -6.19 8.56
C SER A 84 5.82 -7.23 7.99
N ARG A 85 5.89 -8.45 8.53
CA ARG A 85 4.97 -9.55 8.22
C ARG A 85 4.54 -10.23 9.51
N GLU A 86 3.28 -10.60 9.57
CA GLU A 86 2.67 -11.27 10.72
C GLU A 86 1.84 -12.46 10.24
N PHE A 87 1.79 -13.50 11.06
CA PHE A 87 0.93 -14.66 10.84
C PHE A 87 -0.05 -14.75 11.99
N LYS A 88 -1.32 -14.96 11.67
CA LYS A 88 -2.40 -15.16 12.64
C LYS A 88 -3.14 -16.44 12.27
N THR A 89 -3.54 -17.20 13.26
CA THR A 89 -4.21 -18.49 13.07
C THR A 89 -5.56 -18.46 13.75
N ASP A 90 -6.59 -18.98 13.09
CA ASP A 90 -7.89 -19.20 13.71
C ASP A 90 -7.91 -20.47 14.57
N SER A 91 -9.03 -20.71 15.26
CA SER A 91 -9.21 -21.92 16.09
C SER A 91 -9.26 -23.22 15.29
N ALA A 92 -9.46 -23.15 13.98
CA ALA A 92 -9.48 -24.29 13.06
C ALA A 92 -8.11 -24.57 12.43
N GLY A 93 -7.08 -23.78 12.74
CA GLY A 93 -5.73 -23.93 12.21
C GLY A 93 -5.50 -23.25 10.86
N ASN A 94 -6.47 -22.50 10.32
CA ASN A 94 -6.25 -21.73 9.10
C ASN A 94 -5.35 -20.54 9.39
N THR A 95 -4.34 -20.34 8.55
CA THR A 95 -3.36 -19.26 8.72
C THR A 95 -3.65 -18.11 7.77
N MET A 96 -3.75 -16.91 8.33
CA MET A 96 -3.75 -15.63 7.65
C MET A 96 -2.35 -15.02 7.74
N GLU A 97 -1.78 -14.64 6.61
CA GLU A 97 -0.57 -13.82 6.56
C GLU A 97 -0.96 -12.36 6.36
N VAL A 98 -0.34 -11.45 7.09
CA VAL A 98 -0.52 -10.00 6.94
C VAL A 98 0.82 -9.38 6.60
N VAL A 99 0.88 -8.71 5.45
CA VAL A 99 2.07 -7.98 5.00
C VAL A 99 1.81 -6.49 5.17
N TRP A 100 2.59 -5.84 6.03
CA TRP A 100 2.39 -4.45 6.39
C TRP A 100 3.28 -3.53 5.56
N TYR A 101 2.67 -2.48 5.00
CA TYR A 101 3.37 -1.46 4.22
C TYR A 101 3.24 -0.09 4.87
N TYR A 102 4.34 0.65 4.93
CA TYR A 102 4.30 2.06 5.35
C TYR A 102 3.64 2.91 4.26
N THR A 103 2.54 3.59 4.59
CA THR A 103 1.73 4.34 3.62
C THR A 103 1.29 5.71 4.12
N ASN A 104 1.19 5.93 5.43
CA ASN A 104 0.64 7.18 5.96
C ASN A 104 1.71 8.27 6.06
N THR A 105 1.48 9.37 5.34
CA THR A 105 2.37 10.52 5.26
C THR A 105 2.17 11.54 6.38
N LYS A 106 1.03 11.51 7.08
CA LYS A 106 0.61 12.57 8.01
C LYS A 106 1.37 12.62 9.35
N LYS A 107 2.11 11.56 9.69
CA LYS A 107 2.86 11.45 10.96
C LYS A 107 4.31 10.98 10.74
N ALA A 108 5.02 11.54 9.77
CA ALA A 108 6.35 11.06 9.36
C ALA A 108 7.48 11.26 10.40
N GLU A 109 7.18 11.75 11.60
CA GLU A 109 8.13 11.94 12.69
C GLU A 109 8.05 10.79 13.71
N GLY A 110 9.18 10.45 14.34
CA GLY A 110 9.26 9.38 15.34
C GLY A 110 9.20 7.96 14.77
N ASP A 111 8.98 6.98 15.64
CA ASP A 111 8.89 5.57 15.26
C ASP A 111 7.67 5.29 14.39
N ILE A 112 7.78 4.28 13.52
CA ILE A 112 6.67 3.84 12.68
C ILE A 112 5.67 3.06 13.53
N THR A 113 4.47 3.60 13.65
CA THR A 113 3.33 3.05 14.40
C THR A 113 2.34 2.32 13.47
N LYS A 114 1.44 1.51 14.03
CA LYS A 114 0.45 0.73 13.26
C LYS A 114 -0.47 1.61 12.43
N GLU A 115 -0.82 2.79 12.91
CA GLU A 115 -1.65 3.79 12.23
C GLU A 115 -1.01 4.34 10.96
N GLN A 116 0.29 4.10 10.78
CA GLN A 116 1.05 4.47 9.60
C GLN A 116 1.18 3.36 8.56
N LEU A 117 0.72 2.17 8.89
CA LEU A 117 0.81 0.99 8.06
C LEU A 117 -0.53 0.70 7.40
N THR A 118 -0.47 0.07 6.23
CA THR A 118 -1.62 -0.52 5.55
C THR A 118 -1.36 -2.01 5.34
N PRO A 119 -2.28 -2.89 5.78
CA PRO A 119 -2.12 -4.32 5.60
C PRO A 119 -2.52 -4.75 4.19
N ILE A 120 -1.80 -5.74 3.65
CA ILE A 120 -2.27 -6.66 2.63
C ILE A 120 -2.47 -8.01 3.30
N VAL A 121 -3.68 -8.56 3.21
CA VAL A 121 -4.08 -9.80 3.86
C VAL A 121 -4.02 -10.94 2.85
N LEU A 122 -3.36 -12.03 3.21
CA LEU A 122 -3.24 -13.22 2.39
C LEU A 122 -3.77 -14.47 3.09
N GLU A 123 -4.38 -15.34 2.32
CA GLU A 123 -4.76 -16.70 2.71
C GLU A 123 -4.34 -17.66 1.59
N LYS A 124 -3.73 -18.79 1.93
CA LYS A 124 -3.29 -19.81 0.94
C LYS A 124 -2.47 -19.21 -0.21
N ASN A 125 -1.54 -18.30 0.10
CA ASN A 125 -0.66 -17.61 -0.85
C ASN A 125 -1.35 -16.64 -1.83
N ALA A 126 -2.63 -16.29 -1.63
CA ALA A 126 -3.35 -15.33 -2.45
C ALA A 126 -3.83 -14.12 -1.64
N VAL A 127 -3.84 -12.94 -2.26
CA VAL A 127 -4.40 -11.72 -1.66
C VAL A 127 -5.91 -11.88 -1.50
N VAL A 128 -6.41 -11.76 -0.28
CA VAL A 128 -7.86 -11.78 0.01
C VAL A 128 -8.42 -10.38 0.24
N GLY A 129 -7.57 -9.42 0.58
CA GLY A 129 -7.94 -8.02 0.71
C GLY A 129 -6.81 -7.15 1.25
N MET A 130 -7.09 -5.87 1.40
CA MET A 130 -6.12 -4.86 1.84
C MET A 130 -6.83 -3.75 2.60
N GLY A 131 -6.07 -3.00 3.41
CA GLY A 131 -6.64 -1.91 4.22
C GLY A 131 -7.11 -2.37 5.60
N TRP A 132 -7.19 -1.42 6.52
CA TRP A 132 -7.60 -1.65 7.90
C TRP A 132 -9.03 -2.19 8.00
N ASP A 133 -9.98 -1.55 7.33
CA ASP A 133 -11.39 -1.96 7.35
C ASP A 133 -11.55 -3.43 6.93
N PHE A 134 -10.90 -3.83 5.83
CA PHE A 134 -10.91 -5.22 5.39
C PHE A 134 -10.24 -6.14 6.41
N TYR A 135 -9.07 -5.77 6.93
CA TYR A 135 -8.32 -6.59 7.88
C TYR A 135 -9.11 -6.87 9.15
N GLU A 136 -9.73 -5.83 9.73
CA GLU A 136 -10.55 -5.93 10.94
C GLU A 136 -11.80 -6.79 10.71
N GLU A 137 -12.53 -6.54 9.63
CA GLU A 137 -13.70 -7.34 9.28
C GLU A 137 -13.33 -8.79 8.98
N TYR A 138 -12.25 -9.02 8.24
CA TYR A 138 -11.79 -10.36 7.88
C TYR A 138 -11.37 -11.16 9.11
N ALA A 139 -10.60 -10.56 10.01
CA ALA A 139 -10.21 -11.17 11.27
C ALA A 139 -11.43 -11.51 12.13
N LYS A 140 -12.38 -10.58 12.26
CA LYS A 140 -13.63 -10.82 12.99
C LYS A 140 -14.43 -11.99 12.41
N ARG A 141 -14.60 -12.06 11.08
CA ARG A 141 -15.31 -13.17 10.42
C ARG A 141 -14.62 -14.52 10.63
N LYS A 142 -13.31 -14.53 10.76
CA LYS A 142 -12.50 -15.75 10.98
C LYS A 142 -12.31 -16.08 12.46
N GLY A 143 -12.84 -15.28 13.38
CA GLY A 143 -12.61 -15.48 14.82
C GLY A 143 -11.15 -15.30 15.24
N ILE A 144 -10.40 -14.47 14.51
CA ILE A 144 -8.99 -14.18 14.78
C ILE A 144 -8.90 -12.91 15.64
N THR A 145 -8.21 -13.00 16.77
CA THR A 145 -7.89 -11.83 17.61
C THR A 145 -6.75 -11.03 16.98
N ILE A 146 -6.97 -9.72 16.83
CA ILE A 146 -6.00 -8.77 16.31
C ILE A 146 -5.73 -7.65 17.31
N GLU A 147 -4.58 -7.01 17.18
CA GLU A 147 -4.27 -5.80 17.93
C GLU A 147 -5.09 -4.62 17.39
N PRO A 148 -5.55 -3.72 18.25
CA PRO A 148 -6.21 -2.49 17.80
C PRO A 148 -5.23 -1.61 17.01
N ARG A 149 -5.81 -0.77 16.16
CA ARG A 149 -5.10 0.26 15.41
C ARG A 149 -4.50 1.32 16.32
#